data_AF-A0A935X4B4-F1
#
_entry.id   AF-A0A935X4B4-F1
#
_cell.length_a   1.000
_cell.length_b   1.000
_cell.length_c   1.000
_cell.angle_alpha   90.00
_cell.angle_beta   90.00
_cell.angle_gamma   90.00
#
_symmetry.space_group_name_H-M   'P 1'
#
loop_
_entity.id
_entity.type
_entity.pdbx_description
1 polymer ?
#
loop_
_entity_poly.entity_id
_entity_poly.type
_entity_poly.pdbx_seq_one_letter_code
_entity_poly.pdbx_strand_id
1 'polypeptide(L)'
;MREEKLEYSIQEVAEKLGIPVQKLRRWDAQGVLVARRTDGGHRRYAKEIVDGLAASSLGSTMDRYNDELEHARKALQEKRRIIQLLLESESRYRDLVETSHDLIWTTDSQGRFTYLNGAAYEIFGLKPQELIGRCFFDFEAKPSHLSNRRFFSQLKKVGEVKNHTTQLWSVDGTERWVGINARVAHDEAGGVMCIRGTARDITEQQQAAMQTEYFATHDPLTGLPNRVSLHKSVERALSLHEKGAVIFLDLDHFKYVNDNVGHRRGDQMLVSVGESCVKWPKAWGARSSGWAATSTPLWYPVPCGRRPRNSPMPC
;
A
#
# COMPACT_ATOMS: atom_id res chain seq x y z
N MET A 1 36.50 52.44 -66.37
CA MET A 1 35.57 51.33 -66.66
C MET A 1 36.27 50.04 -66.24
N ARG A 2 35.72 49.28 -65.29
CA ARG A 2 36.26 47.95 -64.94
C ARG A 2 35.71 46.97 -65.97
N GLU A 3 36.58 46.33 -66.74
CA GLU A 3 36.18 45.22 -67.62
C GLU A 3 35.53 44.12 -66.77
N GLU A 4 34.26 43.82 -67.03
CA GLU A 4 33.59 42.70 -66.38
C GLU A 4 34.19 41.39 -66.89
N LYS A 5 34.85 40.65 -66.00
CA LYS A 5 35.28 39.27 -66.27
C LYS A 5 34.05 38.42 -66.58
N LEU A 6 33.92 37.99 -67.84
CA LEU A 6 32.83 37.12 -68.34
C LEU A 6 33.07 35.62 -68.05
N GLU A 7 34.24 35.25 -67.54
CA GLU A 7 34.64 33.87 -67.30
C GLU A 7 35.37 33.70 -65.95
N TYR A 8 35.21 32.52 -65.34
CA TYR A 8 35.92 32.09 -64.13
C TYR A 8 37.01 31.06 -64.45
N SER A 9 38.15 31.16 -63.77
CA SER A 9 39.17 30.10 -63.69
C SER A 9 38.66 28.89 -62.92
N ILE A 10 39.30 27.74 -63.11
CA ILE A 10 38.95 26.52 -62.38
C ILE A 10 39.07 26.66 -60.85
N GLN A 11 39.99 27.48 -60.35
CA GLN A 11 40.09 27.80 -58.92
C GLN A 11 38.90 28.64 -58.44
N GLU A 12 38.55 29.70 -59.17
CA GLU A 12 37.40 30.56 -58.85
C GLU A 12 36.07 29.76 -58.87
N VAL A 13 35.92 28.79 -59.79
CA VAL A 13 34.75 27.89 -59.84
C VAL A 13 34.73 26.89 -58.68
N ALA A 14 35.89 26.33 -58.33
CA ALA A 14 36.01 25.39 -57.22
C ALA A 14 35.59 26.03 -55.89
N GLU A 15 35.99 27.28 -55.67
CA GLU A 15 35.62 28.06 -54.50
C GLU A 15 34.14 28.43 -54.51
N LYS A 16 33.61 28.93 -55.63
CA LYS A 16 32.19 29.34 -55.75
C LYS A 16 31.19 28.20 -55.60
N LEU A 17 31.51 27.01 -56.13
CA LEU A 17 30.61 25.85 -56.07
C LEU A 17 30.90 24.92 -54.88
N GLY A 18 31.99 25.15 -54.13
CA GLY A 18 32.44 24.24 -53.07
C GLY A 18 32.86 22.86 -53.58
N ILE A 19 33.29 22.75 -54.85
CA ILE A 19 33.63 21.48 -55.52
C ILE A 19 35.15 21.39 -55.72
N PRO A 20 35.83 20.30 -55.29
CA PRO A 20 37.27 20.13 -55.51
C PRO A 20 37.66 20.17 -57.00
N VAL A 21 38.77 20.83 -57.33
CA VAL A 21 39.29 21.02 -58.69
C VAL A 21 39.42 19.70 -59.48
N GLN A 22 39.79 18.60 -58.85
CA GLN A 22 39.91 17.29 -59.50
C GLN A 22 38.56 16.78 -60.04
N LYS A 23 37.47 17.04 -59.32
CA LYS A 23 36.11 16.66 -59.73
C LYS A 23 35.63 17.55 -60.89
N LEU A 24 35.94 18.84 -60.86
CA LEU A 24 35.67 19.75 -61.99
C LEU A 24 36.40 19.32 -63.27
N ARG A 25 37.66 18.88 -63.18
CA ARG A 25 38.39 18.34 -64.35
C ARG A 25 37.73 17.09 -64.94
N ARG A 26 37.14 16.24 -64.10
CA ARG A 26 36.42 15.04 -64.53
C ARG A 26 35.09 15.41 -65.20
N TRP A 27 34.38 16.39 -64.66
CA TRP A 27 33.11 16.88 -65.23
C TRP A 27 33.29 17.55 -66.59
N ASP A 28 34.37 18.31 -66.76
CA ASP A 28 34.76 18.85 -68.08
C ASP A 28 35.03 17.72 -69.09
N ALA A 29 35.79 16.69 -68.69
CA ALA A 29 36.07 15.54 -69.54
C ALA A 29 34.82 14.69 -69.88
N GLN A 30 33.79 14.75 -69.03
CA GLN A 30 32.52 14.05 -69.21
C GLN A 30 31.45 14.91 -69.91
N GLY A 31 31.76 16.16 -70.25
CA GLY A 31 30.81 17.08 -70.88
C GLY A 31 29.73 17.64 -69.96
N VAL A 32 29.83 17.42 -68.64
CA VAL A 32 28.84 17.84 -67.63
C VAL A 32 28.94 19.33 -67.31
N LEU A 33 30.16 19.87 -67.27
CA LEU A 33 30.42 21.30 -67.15
C LEU A 33 31.62 21.63 -68.04
N VAL A 34 31.34 22.16 -69.23
CA VAL A 34 32.34 22.32 -70.28
C VAL A 34 33.14 23.61 -70.07
N ALA A 35 34.46 23.48 -70.04
CA ALA A 35 35.37 24.63 -70.00
C ALA A 35 35.86 25.00 -71.39
N ARG A 36 35.91 26.30 -71.68
CA ARG A 36 36.73 26.82 -72.78
C ARG A 36 38.21 26.70 -72.40
N ARG A 37 39.05 26.29 -73.34
CA ARG A 37 40.51 26.29 -73.16
C ARG A 37 41.10 27.56 -73.73
N THR A 38 42.00 28.20 -72.97
CA THR A 38 42.85 29.28 -73.48
C THR A 38 44.04 28.69 -74.24
N ASP A 39 44.74 29.52 -75.01
CA ASP A 39 45.93 29.11 -75.78
C ASP A 39 47.04 28.53 -74.90
N GLY A 40 47.08 28.90 -73.62
CA GLY A 40 47.97 28.33 -72.59
C GLY A 40 47.43 27.05 -71.91
N GLY A 41 46.33 26.47 -72.39
CA GLY A 41 45.75 25.23 -71.87
C GLY A 41 44.97 25.37 -70.56
N HIS A 42 44.72 26.60 -70.08
CA HIS A 42 43.94 26.83 -68.88
C HIS A 42 42.43 26.74 -69.15
N ARG A 43 41.68 26.22 -68.18
CA ARG A 43 40.23 26.07 -68.24
C ARG A 43 39.52 27.34 -67.77
N ARG A 44 38.57 27.80 -68.57
CA ARG A 44 37.69 28.94 -68.29
C ARG A 44 36.22 28.50 -68.39
N TYR A 45 35.44 28.87 -67.40
CA TYR A 45 34.02 28.52 -67.31
C TYR A 45 33.18 29.78 -67.47
N ALA A 46 32.08 29.68 -68.22
CA ALA A 46 31.17 30.80 -68.43
C ALA A 46 30.55 31.22 -67.08
N LYS A 47 30.65 32.51 -66.78
CA LYS A 47 30.16 33.09 -65.52
C LYS A 47 28.68 32.81 -65.27
N GLU A 48 27.84 32.95 -66.30
CA GLU A 48 26.39 32.72 -66.22
C GLU A 48 26.03 31.30 -65.79
N ILE A 49 26.75 30.29 -66.31
CA ILE A 49 26.51 28.89 -65.98
C ILE A 49 26.94 28.60 -64.54
N VAL A 50 28.09 29.12 -64.13
CA VAL A 50 28.62 28.91 -62.77
C VAL A 50 27.75 29.61 -61.73
N ASP A 51 27.35 30.86 -61.98
CA ASP A 51 26.51 31.63 -61.06
C ASP A 51 25.09 31.02 -60.99
N GLY A 52 24.53 30.53 -62.10
CA GLY A 52 23.24 29.80 -62.10
C GLY A 52 23.28 28.47 -61.34
N LEU A 53 24.37 27.71 -61.45
CA LEU A 53 24.59 26.48 -60.70
C LEU A 53 24.80 26.75 -59.20
N ALA A 54 25.54 27.81 -58.85
CA ALA A 54 25.76 28.23 -57.47
C ALA A 54 24.43 28.61 -56.80
N ALA A 55 23.57 29.35 -57.49
CA ALA A 55 22.25 29.72 -57.00
C ALA A 55 21.32 28.51 -56.78
N SER A 56 21.42 27.49 -57.63
CA SER A 56 20.53 26.31 -57.59
C SER A 56 20.97 25.24 -56.59
N SER A 57 22.28 25.05 -56.42
CA SER A 57 22.87 23.96 -55.63
C SER A 57 23.04 24.28 -54.14
N LEU A 58 23.18 25.54 -53.75
CA LEU A 58 23.40 25.91 -52.35
C LEU A 58 22.11 26.13 -51.55
N GLY A 59 21.03 26.62 -52.16
CA GLY A 59 19.76 26.85 -51.45
C GLY A 59 18.96 25.57 -51.18
N SER A 60 18.66 24.80 -52.24
CA SER A 60 17.68 23.71 -52.15
C SER A 60 18.11 22.51 -51.30
N THR A 61 19.40 22.18 -51.28
CA THR A 61 19.93 21.06 -50.49
C THR A 61 20.18 21.42 -49.04
N MET A 62 20.72 22.63 -48.78
CA MET A 62 21.03 23.08 -47.42
C MET A 62 19.75 23.35 -46.61
N ASP A 63 18.72 23.89 -47.25
CA ASP A 63 17.40 24.12 -46.63
C ASP A 63 16.72 22.80 -46.25
N ARG A 64 16.75 21.78 -47.15
CA ARG A 64 16.21 20.45 -46.83
C ARG A 64 16.93 19.78 -45.66
N TYR A 65 18.26 19.86 -45.60
CA TYR A 65 19.02 19.32 -44.46
C TYR A 65 18.74 20.07 -43.16
N ASN A 66 18.57 21.39 -43.22
CA ASN A 66 18.22 22.20 -42.05
C ASN A 66 16.82 21.87 -41.52
N ASP A 67 15.84 21.69 -42.41
CA ASP A 67 14.47 21.29 -42.03
C ASP A 67 14.47 19.90 -41.38
N GLU A 68 15.16 18.92 -41.97
CA GLU A 68 15.29 17.57 -41.38
C GLU A 68 15.98 17.60 -40.00
N LEU A 69 17.03 18.41 -39.84
CA LEU A 69 17.71 18.63 -38.56
C LEU A 69 16.80 19.29 -37.52
N GLU A 70 15.99 20.27 -37.92
CA GLU A 70 15.00 20.89 -37.04
C GLU A 70 13.93 19.90 -36.58
N HIS A 71 13.40 19.10 -37.50
CA HIS A 71 12.42 18.06 -37.19
C HIS A 71 13.01 17.01 -36.23
N ALA A 72 14.23 16.55 -36.49
CA ALA A 72 14.93 15.61 -35.60
C ALA A 72 15.20 16.21 -34.21
N ARG A 73 15.59 17.48 -34.14
CA ARG A 73 15.80 18.20 -32.86
C ARG A 73 14.51 18.32 -32.07
N LYS A 74 13.40 18.72 -32.71
CA LYS A 74 12.07 18.80 -32.10
C LYS A 74 11.61 17.44 -31.57
N ALA A 75 11.76 16.37 -32.37
CA ALA A 75 11.42 15.01 -31.95
C ALA A 75 12.27 14.52 -30.76
N LEU A 76 13.58 14.84 -30.76
CA LEU A 76 14.46 14.48 -29.64
C LEU A 76 14.13 15.26 -28.37
N GLN A 77 13.79 16.55 -28.50
CA GLN A 77 13.37 17.38 -27.38
C GLN A 77 12.07 16.87 -26.77
N GLU A 78 11.10 16.48 -27.61
CA GLU A 78 9.83 15.91 -27.14
C GLU A 78 10.05 14.55 -26.46
N LYS A 79 10.88 13.67 -27.04
CA LYS A 79 11.24 12.39 -26.41
C LYS A 79 11.92 12.60 -25.06
N ARG A 80 12.85 13.57 -24.94
CA ARG A 80 13.50 13.92 -23.67
C ARG A 80 12.50 14.42 -22.64
N ARG A 81 11.57 15.28 -23.06
CA ARG A 81 10.49 15.79 -22.20
C ARG A 81 9.59 14.65 -21.69
N ILE A 82 9.20 13.72 -22.55
CA ILE A 82 8.39 12.55 -22.15
C ILE A 82 9.15 11.66 -21.16
N ILE A 83 10.43 11.37 -21.42
CA ILE A 83 11.26 10.57 -20.50
C ILE A 83 11.39 11.29 -19.15
N GLN A 84 11.63 12.60 -19.15
CA GLN A 84 11.75 13.38 -17.92
C GLN A 84 10.45 13.35 -17.11
N LEU A 85 9.30 13.56 -17.77
CA LEU A 85 7.99 13.48 -17.12
C LEU A 85 7.70 12.07 -16.57
N LEU A 86 8.11 11.03 -17.29
CA LEU A 86 7.97 9.64 -16.84
C LEU A 86 8.82 9.39 -15.58
N LEU A 87 10.09 9.83 -15.58
CA LEU A 87 10.99 9.68 -14.43
C LEU A 87 10.50 10.46 -13.21
N GLU A 88 10.03 11.70 -13.41
CA GLU A 88 9.45 12.51 -12.34
C GLU A 88 8.17 11.89 -11.77
N SER A 89 7.32 11.37 -12.64
CA SER A 89 6.11 10.66 -12.21
C SER A 89 6.45 9.38 -11.46
N GLU A 90 7.41 8.59 -11.95
CA GLU A 90 7.84 7.35 -11.30
C GLU A 90 8.45 7.61 -9.93
N SER A 91 9.33 8.61 -9.81
CA SER A 91 9.92 9.02 -8.53
C SER A 91 8.83 9.43 -7.55
N ARG A 92 7.88 10.27 -7.98
CA ARG A 92 6.77 10.71 -7.13
C ARG A 92 5.91 9.54 -6.66
N TYR A 93 5.59 8.60 -7.54
CA TYR A 93 4.84 7.40 -7.15
C TYR A 93 5.63 6.52 -6.18
N ARG A 94 6.93 6.35 -6.41
CA ARG A 94 7.80 5.58 -5.53
C ARG A 94 7.87 6.19 -4.13
N ASP A 95 8.05 7.50 -4.03
CA ASP A 95 8.08 8.21 -2.74
C ASP A 95 6.76 8.05 -1.99
N LEU A 96 5.61 8.16 -2.67
CA LEU A 96 4.30 7.94 -2.05
C LEU A 96 4.12 6.50 -1.54
N VAL A 97 4.61 5.52 -2.27
CA VAL A 97 4.52 4.11 -1.89
C VAL A 97 5.45 3.79 -0.72
N GLU A 98 6.68 4.30 -0.73
CA GLU A 98 7.66 4.04 0.35
C GLU A 98 7.36 4.82 1.64
N THR A 99 6.67 5.96 1.56
CA THR A 99 6.23 6.73 2.75
C THR A 99 4.88 6.28 3.30
N SER A 100 4.20 5.34 2.64
CA SER A 100 2.95 4.76 3.13
C SER A 100 3.18 3.93 4.38
N HIS A 101 2.36 4.15 5.42
CA HIS A 101 2.32 3.31 6.61
C HIS A 101 1.67 1.94 6.32
N ASP A 102 0.79 1.89 5.32
CA ASP A 102 0.24 0.62 4.86
C ASP A 102 1.30 -0.10 4.03
N LEU A 103 1.46 -1.39 4.30
CA LEU A 103 2.27 -2.29 3.50
C LEU A 103 1.63 -2.42 2.12
N ILE A 104 2.36 -2.00 1.09
CA ILE A 104 2.00 -2.18 -0.31
C ILE A 104 2.82 -3.35 -0.83
N TRP A 105 2.14 -4.36 -1.36
CA TRP A 105 2.77 -5.60 -1.76
C TRP A 105 2.24 -6.11 -3.10
N THR A 106 3.08 -6.85 -3.81
CA THR A 106 2.74 -7.60 -5.02
C THR A 106 3.35 -8.99 -4.93
N THR A 107 2.62 -9.98 -5.45
CA THR A 107 3.05 -11.37 -5.55
C THR A 107 2.86 -11.90 -6.96
N ASP A 108 3.56 -12.98 -7.29
CA ASP A 108 3.30 -13.77 -8.49
C ASP A 108 1.99 -14.59 -8.38
N SER A 109 1.69 -15.37 -9.42
CA SER A 109 0.51 -16.24 -9.46
C SER A 109 0.50 -17.36 -8.41
N GLN A 110 1.65 -17.65 -7.80
CA GLN A 110 1.84 -18.64 -6.73
C GLN A 110 1.81 -18.00 -5.33
N GLY A 111 1.64 -16.68 -5.23
CA GLY A 111 1.61 -15.96 -3.96
C GLY A 111 3.00 -15.72 -3.35
N ARG A 112 4.07 -15.75 -4.17
CA ARG A 112 5.42 -15.34 -3.73
C ARG A 112 5.61 -13.86 -3.92
N PHE A 113 6.18 -13.18 -2.93
CA PHE A 113 6.37 -11.73 -3.01
C PHE A 113 7.34 -11.35 -4.14
N THR A 114 6.92 -10.40 -4.97
CA THR A 114 7.71 -9.80 -6.06
C THR A 114 8.03 -8.34 -5.78
N TYR A 115 7.25 -7.68 -4.92
CA TYR A 115 7.50 -6.33 -4.43
C TYR A 115 6.86 -6.14 -3.05
N LEU A 116 7.56 -5.47 -2.14
CA LEU A 116 7.00 -4.87 -0.93
C LEU A 116 7.67 -3.51 -0.68
N ASN A 117 6.91 -2.54 -0.14
CA ASN A 117 7.48 -1.28 0.37
C ASN A 117 8.12 -1.46 1.76
N GLY A 118 8.77 -0.40 2.27
CA GLY A 118 9.45 -0.40 3.58
C GLY A 118 8.61 -0.83 4.78
N ALA A 119 7.28 -0.63 4.75
CA ALA A 119 6.36 -1.02 5.82
C ALA A 119 6.30 -2.55 6.07
N ALA A 120 6.90 -3.36 5.20
CA ALA A 120 7.06 -4.80 5.41
C ALA A 120 7.82 -5.13 6.71
N TYR A 121 8.78 -4.28 7.09
CA TYR A 121 9.57 -4.46 8.30
C TYR A 121 8.72 -4.39 9.57
N GLU A 122 7.74 -3.48 9.62
CA GLU A 122 6.86 -3.32 10.77
C GLU A 122 5.96 -4.54 10.97
N ILE A 123 5.51 -5.17 9.87
CA ILE A 123 4.62 -6.32 9.91
C ILE A 123 5.38 -7.64 10.10
N PHE A 124 6.43 -7.89 9.32
CA PHE A 124 7.12 -9.19 9.32
C PHE A 124 8.41 -9.22 10.15
N GLY A 125 8.95 -8.05 10.52
CA GLY A 125 10.28 -7.93 11.13
C GLY A 125 11.43 -8.16 10.14
N LEU A 126 11.16 -8.21 8.84
CA LEU A 126 12.13 -8.49 7.78
C LEU A 126 12.14 -7.37 6.74
N LYS A 127 13.31 -7.11 6.15
CA LYS A 127 13.40 -6.15 5.05
C LYS A 127 12.75 -6.74 3.78
N PRO A 128 12.20 -5.90 2.88
CA PRO A 128 11.60 -6.37 1.63
C PRO A 128 12.48 -7.36 0.85
N GLN A 129 13.79 -7.12 0.78
CA GLN A 129 14.74 -7.96 0.04
C GLN A 129 14.81 -9.40 0.57
N GLU A 130 14.55 -9.62 1.85
CA GLU A 130 14.56 -10.94 2.48
C GLU A 130 13.24 -11.69 2.26
N LEU A 131 12.17 -10.94 1.98
CA LEU A 131 10.81 -11.44 1.75
C LEU A 131 10.54 -11.77 0.29
N ILE A 132 11.24 -11.13 -0.65
CA ILE A 132 11.11 -11.43 -2.09
C ILE A 132 11.33 -12.93 -2.34
N GLY A 133 10.41 -13.54 -3.07
CA GLY A 133 10.41 -14.97 -3.42
C GLY A 133 9.82 -15.89 -2.35
N ARG A 134 9.63 -15.44 -1.10
CA ARG A 134 8.93 -16.21 -0.05
C ARG A 134 7.43 -16.17 -0.27
N CYS A 135 6.74 -17.22 0.18
CA CYS A 135 5.31 -17.31 0.04
C CYS A 135 4.61 -16.59 1.20
N PHE A 136 3.52 -15.87 0.91
CA PHE A 136 2.69 -15.25 1.95
C PHE A 136 2.27 -16.25 3.05
N PHE A 137 1.99 -17.49 2.65
CA PHE A 137 1.56 -18.55 3.57
C PHE A 137 2.66 -19.04 4.52
N ASP A 138 3.92 -18.69 4.29
CA ASP A 138 5.03 -19.10 5.18
C ASP A 138 4.95 -18.40 6.55
N PHE A 139 4.20 -17.29 6.65
CA PHE A 139 4.07 -16.46 7.85
C PHE A 139 2.73 -16.63 8.56
N GLU A 140 1.85 -17.49 8.07
CA GLU A 140 0.48 -17.56 8.57
C GLU A 140 0.39 -18.25 9.94
N ALA A 141 -0.39 -17.67 10.85
CA ALA A 141 -0.68 -18.32 12.13
C ALA A 141 -1.63 -19.51 11.92
N LYS A 142 -1.45 -20.59 12.70
CA LYS A 142 -2.29 -21.81 12.60
C LYS A 142 -3.80 -21.54 12.63
N PRO A 143 -4.34 -20.65 13.49
CA PRO A 143 -5.77 -20.35 13.50
C PRO A 143 -6.28 -19.76 12.17
N SER A 144 -5.41 -19.09 11.41
CA SER A 144 -5.75 -18.40 10.17
C SER A 144 -5.60 -19.24 8.90
N HIS A 145 -5.08 -20.48 8.99
CA HIS A 145 -4.88 -21.34 7.81
C HIS A 145 -6.15 -21.47 6.95
N LEU A 146 -7.28 -21.83 7.57
CA LEU A 146 -8.53 -22.07 6.83
C LEU A 146 -9.11 -20.77 6.25
N SER A 147 -9.03 -19.66 6.99
CA SER A 147 -9.52 -18.37 6.50
C SER A 147 -8.67 -17.84 5.34
N ASN A 148 -7.35 -18.03 5.39
CA ASN A 148 -6.43 -17.64 4.33
C ASN A 148 -6.61 -18.44 3.04
N ARG A 149 -6.92 -19.74 3.13
CA ARG A 149 -7.27 -20.54 1.95
C ARG A 149 -8.59 -20.09 1.33
N ARG A 150 -9.59 -19.75 2.16
CA ARG A 150 -10.86 -19.18 1.68
C ARG A 150 -10.66 -17.84 1.01
N PHE A 151 -9.87 -16.95 1.63
CA PHE A 151 -9.47 -15.67 1.07
C PHE A 151 -8.85 -15.83 -0.31
N PHE A 152 -7.85 -16.71 -0.45
CA PHE A 152 -7.17 -16.93 -1.73
C PHE A 152 -8.10 -17.54 -2.79
N SER A 153 -8.97 -18.46 -2.39
CA SER A 153 -9.99 -19.01 -3.29
C SER A 153 -11.00 -17.96 -3.74
N GLN A 154 -11.41 -17.05 -2.87
CA GLN A 154 -12.34 -15.97 -3.21
C GLN A 154 -11.67 -14.96 -4.13
N LEU A 155 -10.42 -14.61 -3.84
CA LEU A 155 -9.63 -13.70 -4.64
C LEU A 155 -9.46 -14.20 -6.08
N LYS A 156 -9.19 -15.50 -6.28
CA LYS A 156 -9.15 -16.12 -7.61
C LYS A 156 -10.48 -16.12 -8.35
N LYS A 157 -11.61 -16.20 -7.64
CA LYS A 157 -12.95 -16.26 -8.25
C LYS A 157 -13.51 -14.88 -8.59
N VAL A 158 -13.35 -13.92 -7.69
CA VAL A 158 -13.97 -12.58 -7.77
C VAL A 158 -13.01 -11.54 -8.33
N GLY A 159 -11.70 -11.79 -8.26
CA GLY A 159 -10.66 -10.86 -8.68
C GLY A 159 -10.32 -9.80 -7.63
N GLU A 160 -11.15 -9.60 -6.59
CA GLU A 160 -10.84 -8.74 -5.46
C GLU A 160 -11.41 -9.26 -4.13
N VAL A 161 -10.71 -8.96 -3.04
CA VAL A 161 -11.17 -9.15 -1.65
C VAL A 161 -10.78 -7.92 -0.84
N LYS A 162 -11.70 -7.43 -0.02
CA LYS A 162 -11.51 -6.28 0.86
C LYS A 162 -11.73 -6.67 2.31
N ASN A 163 -11.02 -6.00 3.21
CA ASN A 163 -11.12 -6.12 4.66
C ASN A 163 -10.97 -7.58 5.16
N HIS A 164 -10.11 -8.37 4.52
CA HIS A 164 -9.79 -9.70 5.04
C HIS A 164 -8.88 -9.56 6.25
N THR A 165 -9.22 -10.21 7.36
CA THR A 165 -8.40 -10.17 8.57
C THR A 165 -7.72 -11.52 8.77
N THR A 166 -6.41 -11.49 9.01
CA THR A 166 -5.60 -12.67 9.31
C THR A 166 -4.66 -12.40 10.46
N GLN A 167 -4.21 -13.45 11.13
CA GLN A 167 -3.09 -13.41 12.06
C GLN A 167 -1.83 -13.95 11.38
N LEU A 168 -0.69 -13.36 11.71
CA LEU A 168 0.62 -13.79 11.24
C LEU A 168 1.64 -13.78 12.38
N TRP A 169 2.71 -14.55 12.18
CA TRP A 169 3.88 -14.52 13.04
C TRP A 169 4.98 -13.69 12.37
N SER A 170 5.45 -12.68 13.09
CA SER A 170 6.67 -11.99 12.74
C SER A 170 7.90 -12.81 13.15
N VAL A 171 9.07 -12.51 12.58
CA VAL A 171 10.30 -13.28 12.84
C VAL A 171 10.79 -13.17 14.28
N ASP A 172 10.39 -12.11 14.99
CA ASP A 172 10.61 -11.92 16.43
C ASP A 172 9.71 -12.82 17.30
N GLY A 173 8.79 -13.58 16.69
CA GLY A 173 7.82 -14.41 17.39
C GLY A 173 6.62 -13.65 17.93
N THR A 174 6.41 -12.40 17.51
CA THR A 174 5.22 -11.62 17.87
C THR A 174 4.03 -12.01 16.98
N GLU A 175 2.88 -12.25 17.58
CA GLU A 175 1.62 -12.44 16.84
C GLU A 175 1.04 -11.08 16.44
N ARG A 176 0.76 -10.89 15.15
CA ARG A 176 0.16 -9.66 14.63
C ARG A 176 -1.14 -9.93 13.90
N TRP A 177 -2.13 -9.08 14.12
CA TRP A 177 -3.34 -9.04 13.32
C TRP A 177 -3.14 -8.10 12.14
N VAL A 178 -3.46 -8.58 10.94
CA VAL A 178 -3.29 -7.81 9.70
C VAL A 178 -4.60 -7.79 8.92
N GLY A 179 -5.01 -6.58 8.56
CA GLY A 179 -6.09 -6.34 7.61
C GLY A 179 -5.54 -6.25 6.18
N ILE A 180 -6.11 -7.01 5.26
CA ILE A 180 -5.63 -7.18 3.89
C ILE A 180 -6.71 -6.80 2.89
N ASN A 181 -6.33 -5.96 1.93
CA ASN A 181 -7.06 -5.70 0.70
C ASN A 181 -6.23 -6.23 -0.47
N ALA A 182 -6.80 -7.05 -1.33
CA ALA A 182 -6.07 -7.63 -2.45
C ALA A 182 -6.91 -7.62 -3.73
N ARG A 183 -6.23 -7.46 -4.86
CA ARG A 183 -6.79 -7.55 -6.20
C ARG A 183 -5.85 -8.33 -7.12
N VAL A 184 -6.45 -9.13 -7.98
CA VAL A 184 -5.76 -9.88 -9.02
C VAL A 184 -5.61 -9.01 -10.27
N ALA A 185 -4.43 -9.03 -10.88
CA ALA A 185 -4.22 -8.54 -12.23
C ALA A 185 -4.13 -9.74 -13.18
N HIS A 186 -4.79 -9.62 -14.33
CA HIS A 186 -4.83 -10.66 -15.36
C HIS A 186 -3.95 -10.30 -16.55
N ASP A 187 -3.44 -11.30 -17.27
CA ASP A 187 -2.84 -11.11 -18.60
C ASP A 187 -3.92 -10.94 -19.68
N GLU A 188 -3.49 -10.67 -20.91
CA GLU A 188 -4.36 -10.57 -22.08
C GLU A 188 -5.13 -11.87 -22.40
N ALA A 189 -4.67 -13.02 -21.90
CA ALA A 189 -5.31 -14.32 -22.05
C ALA A 189 -6.27 -14.68 -20.88
N GLY A 190 -6.45 -13.77 -19.91
CA GLY A 190 -7.30 -13.98 -18.72
C GLY A 190 -6.63 -14.78 -17.60
N GLY A 191 -5.38 -15.21 -17.76
CA GLY A 191 -4.56 -15.85 -16.74
C GLY A 191 -4.19 -14.88 -15.61
N VAL A 192 -3.94 -15.42 -14.41
CA VAL A 192 -3.52 -14.59 -13.27
C VAL A 192 -2.04 -14.22 -13.44
N MET A 193 -1.76 -12.94 -13.67
CA MET A 193 -0.39 -12.40 -13.76
C MET A 193 0.22 -12.19 -12.38
N CYS A 194 -0.47 -11.42 -11.55
CA CYS A 194 0.01 -11.06 -10.22
C CYS A 194 -1.15 -10.74 -9.29
N ILE A 195 -0.87 -10.78 -7.99
CA ILE A 195 -1.80 -10.34 -6.96
C ILE A 195 -1.14 -9.18 -6.24
N ARG A 196 -1.82 -8.04 -6.16
CA ARG A 196 -1.34 -6.85 -5.47
C ARG A 196 -2.34 -6.39 -4.44
N GLY A 197 -1.85 -5.75 -3.39
CA GLY A 197 -2.70 -5.38 -2.28
C GLY A 197 -2.06 -4.40 -1.32
N THR A 198 -2.87 -4.04 -0.33
CA THR A 198 -2.41 -3.35 0.88
C THR A 198 -2.63 -4.23 2.09
N ALA A 199 -1.76 -4.09 3.07
CA ALA A 199 -1.87 -4.72 4.36
C ALA A 199 -1.60 -3.68 5.45
N ARG A 200 -2.37 -3.74 6.54
CA ARG A 200 -2.24 -2.85 7.69
C ARG A 200 -2.18 -3.66 8.96
N ASP A 201 -1.25 -3.33 9.84
CA ASP A 201 -1.25 -3.85 11.21
C ASP A 201 -2.47 -3.28 11.96
N ILE A 202 -3.36 -4.17 12.38
CA ILE A 202 -4.56 -3.85 13.15
C ILE A 202 -4.52 -4.53 14.52
N THR A 203 -3.33 -4.91 15.00
CA THR A 203 -3.12 -5.60 16.28
C THR A 203 -3.66 -4.80 17.43
N GLU A 204 -3.27 -3.53 17.55
CA GLU A 204 -3.77 -2.65 18.62
C GLU A 204 -5.29 -2.46 18.54
N GLN A 205 -5.83 -2.28 17.33
CA GLN A 205 -7.27 -2.13 17.11
C GLN A 205 -8.03 -3.39 17.53
N GLN A 206 -7.54 -4.58 17.16
CA GLN A 206 -8.16 -5.84 17.54
C GLN A 206 -8.03 -6.13 19.03
N GLN A 207 -6.88 -5.83 19.64
CA GLN A 207 -6.70 -5.96 21.08
C GLN A 207 -7.64 -5.02 21.84
N ALA A 208 -7.78 -3.77 21.41
CA ALA A 208 -8.73 -2.82 22.00
C ALA A 208 -10.19 -3.27 21.84
N ALA A 209 -10.55 -3.81 20.67
CA ALA A 209 -11.88 -4.36 20.43
C ALA A 209 -12.17 -5.56 21.33
N MET A 210 -11.24 -6.51 21.42
CA MET A 210 -11.35 -7.68 22.30
C MET A 210 -11.43 -7.28 23.77
N GLN A 211 -10.65 -6.30 24.23
CA GLN A 211 -10.73 -5.79 25.60
C GLN A 211 -12.08 -5.12 25.88
N THR A 212 -12.59 -4.34 24.93
CA THR A 212 -13.90 -3.69 25.05
C THR A 212 -15.02 -4.72 25.15
N GLU A 213 -14.99 -5.75 24.30
CA GLU A 213 -15.95 -6.85 24.33
C GLU A 213 -15.84 -7.66 25.64
N TYR A 214 -14.62 -7.88 26.13
CA TYR A 214 -14.37 -8.51 27.41
C TYR A 214 -14.99 -7.69 28.55
N PHE A 215 -14.77 -6.38 28.63
CA PHE A 215 -15.37 -5.52 29.67
C PHE A 215 -16.90 -5.36 29.53
N ALA A 216 -17.44 -5.48 28.32
CA ALA A 216 -18.89 -5.52 28.13
C ALA A 216 -19.53 -6.78 28.73
N THR A 217 -18.74 -7.85 28.91
CA THR A 217 -19.21 -9.14 29.41
C THR A 217 -18.64 -9.54 30.77
N HIS A 218 -17.58 -8.90 31.24
CA HIS A 218 -16.86 -9.22 32.47
C HIS A 218 -16.60 -7.97 33.30
N ASP A 219 -16.52 -8.15 34.62
CA ASP A 219 -16.12 -7.13 35.57
C ASP A 219 -14.60 -6.91 35.51
N PRO A 220 -14.12 -5.67 35.32
CA PRO A 220 -12.71 -5.39 35.10
C PRO A 220 -11.84 -5.63 36.34
N LEU A 221 -12.42 -5.59 37.54
CA LEU A 221 -11.69 -5.78 38.78
C LEU A 221 -11.42 -7.27 39.06
N THR A 222 -12.47 -8.08 38.98
CA THR A 222 -12.43 -9.51 39.37
C THR A 222 -12.26 -10.47 38.21
N GLY A 223 -12.50 -10.01 36.96
CA GLY A 223 -12.49 -10.86 35.76
C GLY A 223 -13.69 -11.81 35.66
N LEU A 224 -14.64 -11.77 36.59
CA LEU A 224 -15.85 -12.59 36.53
C LEU A 224 -16.85 -12.03 35.51
N PRO A 225 -17.75 -12.86 34.93
CA PRO A 225 -18.89 -12.37 34.17
C PRO A 225 -19.63 -11.25 34.91
N ASN A 226 -19.95 -10.15 34.22
CA ASN A 226 -20.67 -9.04 34.82
C ASN A 226 -22.20 -9.32 34.85
N ARG A 227 -22.96 -8.39 35.43
CA ARG A 227 -24.43 -8.47 35.51
C ARG A 227 -25.10 -8.67 34.15
N VAL A 228 -24.60 -8.02 33.09
CA VAL A 228 -25.17 -8.12 31.74
C VAL A 228 -25.03 -9.55 31.22
N SER A 229 -23.86 -10.16 31.41
CA SER A 229 -23.62 -11.56 31.03
C SER A 229 -24.44 -12.54 31.85
N LEU A 230 -24.61 -12.30 33.16
CA LEU A 230 -25.50 -13.12 33.98
C LEU A 230 -26.93 -13.07 33.46
N HIS A 231 -27.45 -11.87 33.18
CA HIS A 231 -28.81 -11.69 32.68
C HIS A 231 -29.05 -12.46 31.37
N LYS A 232 -28.15 -12.29 30.40
CA LYS A 232 -28.21 -13.01 29.11
C LYS A 232 -28.16 -14.52 29.30
N SER A 233 -27.34 -15.02 30.23
CA SER A 233 -27.22 -16.44 30.52
C SER A 233 -28.51 -17.01 31.13
N VAL A 234 -29.14 -16.28 32.06
CA VAL A 234 -30.42 -16.66 32.67
C VAL A 234 -31.55 -16.63 31.64
N GLU A 235 -31.65 -15.58 30.82
CA GLU A 235 -32.65 -15.50 29.75
C GLU A 235 -32.53 -16.67 28.76
N ARG A 236 -31.28 -17.02 28.39
CA ARG A 236 -31.02 -18.17 27.53
C ARG A 236 -31.47 -19.47 28.18
N ALA A 237 -31.12 -19.72 29.44
CA ALA A 237 -31.51 -20.92 30.16
C ALA A 237 -33.04 -21.05 30.27
N LEU A 238 -33.74 -19.95 30.56
CA LEU A 238 -35.21 -19.90 30.58
C LEU A 238 -35.82 -20.22 29.21
N SER A 239 -35.25 -19.68 28.12
CA SER A 239 -35.73 -19.96 26.75
C SER A 239 -35.58 -21.44 26.37
N LEU A 240 -34.52 -22.08 26.86
CA LEU A 240 -34.21 -23.50 26.67
C LEU A 240 -34.93 -24.41 27.67
N HIS A 241 -35.75 -23.86 28.56
CA HIS A 241 -36.45 -24.59 29.62
C HIS A 241 -35.49 -25.41 30.53
N GLU A 242 -34.27 -24.91 30.70
CA GLU A 242 -33.28 -25.52 31.58
C GLU A 242 -33.65 -25.23 33.04
N LYS A 243 -33.49 -26.25 33.90
CA LYS A 243 -33.69 -26.10 35.35
C LYS A 243 -32.37 -25.71 36.00
N GLY A 244 -32.39 -24.65 36.80
CA GLY A 244 -31.22 -24.16 37.53
C GLY A 244 -31.61 -23.34 38.75
N ALA A 245 -30.61 -22.89 39.50
CA ALA A 245 -30.75 -22.01 40.64
C ALA A 245 -29.80 -20.82 40.48
N VAL A 246 -30.24 -19.63 40.91
CA VAL A 246 -29.40 -18.43 40.99
C VAL A 246 -29.14 -18.14 42.47
N ILE A 247 -27.88 -17.98 42.85
CA ILE A 247 -27.46 -17.71 44.22
C ILE A 247 -26.84 -16.31 44.27
N PHE A 248 -27.31 -15.48 45.20
CA PHE A 248 -26.72 -14.19 45.51
C PHE A 248 -25.94 -14.31 46.82
N LEU A 249 -24.71 -13.81 46.82
CA LEU A 249 -23.79 -13.81 47.95
C LEU A 249 -23.33 -12.38 48.18
N ASP A 250 -23.46 -11.89 49.40
CA ASP A 250 -22.96 -10.58 49.82
C ASP A 250 -21.75 -10.75 50.73
N LEU A 251 -20.82 -9.79 50.69
CA LEU A 251 -19.67 -9.77 51.59
C LEU A 251 -19.98 -8.92 52.82
N ASP A 252 -20.21 -9.61 53.93
CA ASP A 252 -20.46 -8.96 55.21
C ASP A 252 -19.37 -7.95 55.57
N HIS A 253 -19.80 -6.77 55.99
CA HIS A 253 -18.92 -5.68 56.42
C HIS A 253 -17.90 -5.20 55.39
N PHE A 254 -18.07 -5.47 54.09
CA PHE A 254 -17.14 -5.01 53.05
C PHE A 254 -16.96 -3.48 53.06
N LYS A 255 -18.03 -2.73 53.34
CA LYS A 255 -17.98 -1.27 53.54
C LYS A 255 -16.97 -0.85 54.61
N TYR A 256 -16.91 -1.58 55.73
CA TYR A 256 -15.97 -1.29 56.81
C TYR A 256 -14.51 -1.46 56.35
N VAL A 257 -14.23 -2.47 55.51
CA VAL A 257 -12.90 -2.70 54.94
C VAL A 257 -12.50 -1.53 54.05
N ASN A 258 -13.38 -1.07 53.17
CA ASN A 258 -13.12 0.09 52.33
C ASN A 258 -12.89 1.37 53.14
N ASP A 259 -13.76 1.64 54.12
CA ASP A 259 -13.75 2.88 54.87
C ASP A 259 -12.56 2.97 55.85
N ASN A 260 -12.10 1.86 56.43
CA ASN A 260 -11.02 1.86 57.44
C ASN A 260 -9.66 1.42 56.91
N VAL A 261 -9.63 0.54 55.91
CA VAL A 261 -8.40 -0.11 55.44
C VAL A 261 -8.00 0.38 54.04
N GLY A 262 -8.96 0.98 53.32
CA GLY A 262 -8.78 1.65 52.04
C GLY A 262 -9.23 0.80 50.85
N HIS A 263 -9.73 1.47 49.82
CA HIS A 263 -10.28 0.85 48.60
C HIS A 263 -9.36 -0.18 47.96
N ARG A 264 -8.04 0.05 47.88
CA ARG A 264 -7.09 -0.92 47.31
C ARG A 264 -7.11 -2.29 48.00
N ARG A 265 -7.34 -2.34 49.32
CA ARG A 265 -7.44 -3.61 50.05
C ARG A 265 -8.82 -4.25 49.91
N GLY A 266 -9.87 -3.44 49.80
CA GLY A 266 -11.19 -3.94 49.41
C GLY A 266 -11.17 -4.59 48.03
N ASP A 267 -10.51 -3.96 47.06
CA ASP A 267 -10.34 -4.51 45.71
C ASP A 267 -9.62 -5.87 45.73
N GLN A 268 -8.51 -5.97 46.49
CA GLN A 268 -7.80 -7.25 46.67
C GLN A 268 -8.67 -8.33 47.33
N MET A 269 -9.53 -7.95 48.28
CA MET A 269 -10.49 -8.86 48.91
C MET A 269 -11.53 -9.35 47.89
N LEU A 270 -12.08 -8.48 47.05
CA LEU A 270 -13.03 -8.85 46.00
C LEU A 270 -12.41 -9.81 44.98
N VAL A 271 -11.17 -9.56 44.56
CA VAL A 271 -10.43 -10.46 43.66
C VAL A 271 -10.26 -11.85 44.30
N SER A 272 -9.79 -11.89 45.56
CA SER A 272 -9.56 -13.15 46.28
C SER A 272 -10.83 -13.98 46.48
N VAL A 273 -11.95 -13.31 46.79
CA VAL A 273 -13.27 -13.95 46.90
C VAL A 273 -13.73 -14.45 45.53
N GLY A 274 -13.60 -13.63 44.48
CA GLY A 274 -13.98 -14.01 43.13
C GLY A 274 -13.25 -15.26 42.63
N GLU A 275 -11.94 -15.34 42.84
CA GLU A 275 -11.14 -16.52 42.53
C GLU A 275 -11.60 -17.77 43.32
N SER A 276 -12.01 -17.58 44.57
CA SER A 276 -12.51 -18.67 45.42
C SER A 276 -13.83 -19.20 44.88
N CYS A 277 -14.76 -18.31 44.51
CA CYS A 277 -16.02 -18.68 43.88
C CYS A 277 -15.80 -19.58 42.67
N VAL A 278 -14.85 -19.23 41.76
CA VAL A 278 -14.53 -20.03 40.55
C VAL A 278 -14.14 -21.48 40.86
N LYS A 279 -13.60 -21.73 42.04
CA LYS A 279 -13.15 -23.06 42.48
C LYS A 279 -14.25 -23.87 43.16
N TRP A 280 -15.31 -23.25 43.69
CA TRP A 280 -16.36 -23.92 44.47
C TRP A 280 -17.14 -25.03 43.75
N PRO A 281 -17.49 -24.92 42.46
CA PRO A 281 -18.26 -25.97 41.77
C PRO A 281 -17.52 -27.30 41.70
N LYS A 282 -16.19 -27.23 41.55
CA LYS A 282 -15.32 -28.41 41.53
C LYS A 282 -15.29 -29.12 42.89
N ALA A 283 -15.40 -28.36 43.98
CA ALA A 283 -15.45 -28.89 45.34
C ALA A 283 -16.82 -29.51 45.69
N TRP A 284 -17.89 -29.12 44.98
CA TRP A 284 -19.27 -29.54 45.27
C TRP A 284 -19.79 -30.64 44.31
N GLY A 285 -18.93 -31.18 43.45
CA GLY A 285 -19.29 -32.21 42.48
C GLY A 285 -20.25 -31.74 41.38
N ALA A 286 -20.44 -30.42 41.22
CA ALA A 286 -21.27 -29.86 40.17
C ALA A 286 -20.55 -29.94 38.81
N ARG A 287 -21.26 -30.36 37.75
CA ARG A 287 -20.71 -30.28 36.39
C ARG A 287 -20.45 -28.80 36.08
N SER A 288 -19.21 -28.49 35.69
CA SER A 288 -18.74 -27.13 35.40
C SER A 288 -19.52 -26.40 34.29
N SER A 289 -20.42 -27.08 33.58
CA SER A 289 -21.19 -26.56 32.47
C SER A 289 -22.40 -25.68 32.85
N GLY A 290 -22.80 -25.63 34.13
CA GLY A 290 -23.99 -24.89 34.58
C GLY A 290 -23.75 -23.81 35.63
N TRP A 291 -22.49 -23.51 35.94
CA TRP A 291 -22.15 -22.57 37.01
C TRP A 291 -21.48 -21.31 36.45
N ALA A 292 -22.02 -20.15 36.81
CA ALA A 292 -21.44 -18.84 36.52
C ALA A 292 -21.48 -17.99 37.78
N ALA A 293 -20.32 -17.55 38.27
CA ALA A 293 -20.24 -16.48 39.27
C ALA A 293 -20.24 -15.14 38.56
N THR A 294 -20.95 -14.16 39.12
CA THR A 294 -20.86 -12.76 38.72
C THR A 294 -20.38 -11.94 39.89
N SER A 295 -19.56 -10.92 39.62
CA SER A 295 -19.34 -9.82 40.55
C SER A 295 -20.24 -8.67 40.11
N THR A 296 -21.05 -8.17 41.02
CA THR A 296 -21.79 -6.93 40.80
C THR A 296 -21.72 -6.14 42.10
N PRO A 297 -21.17 -4.92 42.11
CA PRO A 297 -21.28 -4.07 43.27
C PRO A 297 -22.76 -3.71 43.44
N LEU A 298 -23.41 -4.21 44.49
CA LEU A 298 -24.72 -3.77 44.95
C LEU A 298 -24.56 -2.43 45.71
N TRP A 299 -24.00 -1.41 45.06
CA TRP A 299 -23.96 -0.05 45.61
C TRP A 299 -25.03 0.80 44.94
N TYR A 300 -26.25 0.75 45.48
CA TYR A 300 -27.17 1.87 45.32
C TYR A 300 -26.75 2.95 46.33
N PRO A 301 -26.37 4.17 45.91
CA PRO A 301 -26.45 5.30 46.81
C PRO A 301 -27.94 5.54 47.04
N VAL A 302 -28.46 5.11 48.19
CA VAL A 302 -29.75 5.60 48.67
C VAL A 302 -29.57 7.11 48.84
N PRO A 303 -30.26 7.98 48.06
CA PRO A 303 -30.23 9.40 48.35
C PRO A 303 -30.80 9.55 49.74
N CYS A 304 -30.02 10.14 50.66
CA CYS A 304 -30.45 10.45 52.01
C CYS A 304 -31.53 11.55 51.93
N GLY A 305 -32.73 11.16 51.55
CA GLY A 305 -33.93 11.98 51.46
C GLY A 305 -34.53 12.09 52.85
N ARG A 306 -34.48 13.30 53.39
CA ARG A 306 -35.08 13.73 54.66
C ARG A 306 -36.48 13.12 54.86
N ARG A 307 -36.71 12.50 56.02
CA ARG A 307 -38.05 12.19 56.53
C ARG A 307 -38.90 13.47 56.60
N PRO A 308 -40.16 13.46 56.14
CA PRO A 308 -41.19 14.29 56.73
C PRO A 308 -41.89 13.53 57.87
N ARG A 309 -42.07 14.24 58.99
CA ARG A 309 -42.89 13.85 60.13
C ARG A 309 -44.38 13.91 59.78
N ASN A 310 -45.18 13.08 60.46
CA ASN A 310 -46.66 13.13 60.59
C ASN A 310 -47.42 12.74 59.30
N SER A 311 -48.47 11.90 59.25
CA SER A 311 -49.56 11.61 60.20
C SER A 311 -50.26 10.27 59.77
N PRO A 312 -51.39 9.81 60.36
CA PRO A 312 -51.58 8.42 60.83
C PRO A 312 -52.31 7.48 59.85
N MET A 313 -52.20 6.17 60.14
CA MET A 313 -53.00 5.10 59.52
C MET A 313 -54.51 5.30 59.67
N PRO A 314 -55.30 4.74 58.74
CA PRO A 314 -56.59 4.17 59.08
C PRO A 314 -56.70 2.68 58.72
N CYS A 315 -57.15 1.92 59.75
CA CYS A 315 -57.80 0.60 59.80
C CYS A 315 -57.18 -0.59 59.05
#